data_AF-A0A7K7NYY7-F1
#
_entry.id   AF-A0A7K7NYY7-F1
#
_cell.length_a   1.000
_cell.length_b   1.000
_cell.length_c   1.000
_cell.angle_alpha   90.00
_cell.angle_beta   90.00
_cell.angle_gamma   90.00
#
_symmetry.space_group_name_H-M   'P 1'
#
loop_
_entity.id
_entity.type
_entity.pdbx_description
1 polymer ?
#
loop_
_entity_poly.entity_id
_entity_poly.type
_entity_poly.pdbx_seq_one_letter_code
_entity_poly.pdbx_strand_id
1 'polypeptide(L)'
;AAVHQFFTVLRRQNPANLCYSGRLLARLSAVSPAAAKAVLQQLVEGALRGGNAELFGGSAEKTGEEEAGREGSGGDVSLLDVNRRFTAAVNFSGGVWSVFHAGVIGRGLKPASGTGERAPEELAHNAQTFLSLLLRCCRGGRSGETSPDLSVAGINPEAAKAVAAALVESVCPEAAGGELAWPPEEQARGTVERDLRICRRFR
;
A
#
# COMPACT_ATOMS: atom_id res chain seq x y z
N ALA A 1 -6.72 -12.04 -9.61
CA ALA A 1 -6.21 -13.37 -9.22
C ALA A 1 -4.67 -13.47 -9.28
N ALA A 2 -4.03 -13.31 -10.45
CA ALA A 2 -2.57 -13.49 -10.59
C ALA A 2 -1.71 -12.48 -9.78
N VAL A 3 -2.10 -11.20 -9.76
CA VAL A 3 -1.40 -10.15 -8.97
C VAL A 3 -1.52 -10.41 -7.46
N HIS A 4 -2.71 -10.77 -6.98
CA HIS A 4 -2.93 -11.17 -5.59
C HIS A 4 -2.05 -12.37 -5.19
N GLN A 5 -1.95 -13.38 -6.07
CA GLN A 5 -1.09 -14.53 -5.85
C GLN A 5 0.39 -14.13 -5.77
N PHE A 6 0.85 -13.22 -6.65
CA PHE A 6 2.21 -12.69 -6.59
C PHE A 6 2.53 -12.08 -5.22
N PHE A 7 1.70 -11.17 -4.71
CA PHE A 7 1.92 -10.57 -3.39
C PHE A 7 1.82 -11.57 -2.23
N THR A 8 0.90 -12.54 -2.32
CA THR A 8 0.77 -13.62 -1.33
C THR A 8 2.03 -14.48 -1.27
N VAL A 9 2.58 -14.82 -2.43
CA VAL A 9 3.82 -15.61 -2.52
C VAL A 9 5.04 -14.79 -2.09
N LEU A 10 5.08 -13.50 -2.41
CA LEU A 10 6.12 -12.56 -1.96
C LEU A 10 6.16 -12.48 -0.43
N ARG A 11 4.99 -12.38 0.21
CA ARG A 11 4.87 -12.41 1.68
C ARG A 11 5.37 -13.72 2.30
N ARG A 12 5.20 -14.85 1.60
CA ARG A 12 5.62 -16.18 2.04
C ARG A 12 7.07 -16.54 1.65
N GLN A 13 7.79 -15.66 0.96
CA GLN A 13 9.19 -15.83 0.53
C GLN A 13 9.48 -17.16 -0.20
N ASN A 14 8.57 -17.61 -1.08
CA ASN A 14 8.77 -18.85 -1.84
C ASN A 14 9.30 -18.56 -3.27
N PRO A 15 10.60 -18.77 -3.55
CA PRO A 15 11.24 -18.29 -4.78
C PRO A 15 10.76 -18.99 -6.05
N ALA A 16 10.46 -20.30 -5.99
CA ALA A 16 9.96 -21.04 -7.15
C ALA A 16 8.60 -20.49 -7.61
N ASN A 17 7.69 -20.28 -6.65
CA ASN A 17 6.35 -19.75 -6.90
C ASN A 17 6.38 -18.27 -7.36
N LEU A 18 7.37 -17.50 -6.91
CA LEU A 18 7.60 -16.13 -7.41
C LEU A 18 7.98 -16.12 -8.88
N CYS A 19 8.83 -17.06 -9.31
CA CYS A 19 9.21 -17.18 -10.71
C CYS A 19 7.99 -17.53 -11.59
N TYR A 20 7.16 -18.49 -11.17
CA TYR A 20 5.95 -18.88 -11.91
C TYR A 20 4.92 -17.74 -12.01
N SER A 21 4.63 -17.07 -10.89
CA SER A 21 3.69 -15.94 -10.87
C SER A 21 4.20 -14.75 -11.71
N GLY A 22 5.49 -14.43 -11.60
CA GLY A 22 6.12 -13.39 -12.42
C GLY A 22 6.13 -13.72 -13.92
N ARG A 23 6.35 -14.99 -14.29
CA ARG A 23 6.29 -15.45 -15.68
C ARG A 23 4.86 -15.41 -16.22
N LEU A 24 3.87 -15.81 -15.42
CA LEU A 24 2.46 -15.74 -15.78
C LEU A 24 2.05 -14.29 -16.04
N LEU A 25 2.36 -13.37 -15.13
CA LEU A 25 2.04 -11.95 -15.29
C LEU A 25 2.70 -11.34 -16.53
N ALA A 26 3.96 -11.67 -16.80
CA ALA A 26 4.66 -11.21 -18.01
C ALA A 26 4.05 -11.78 -19.31
N ARG A 27 3.57 -13.02 -19.29
CA ARG A 27 2.85 -13.60 -20.44
C ARG A 27 1.50 -12.93 -20.64
N LEU A 28 0.75 -12.69 -19.57
CA LEU A 28 -0.55 -12.02 -19.62
C LEU A 28 -0.41 -10.57 -20.11
N SER A 29 0.62 -9.84 -19.67
CA SER A 29 0.89 -8.48 -20.15
C SER A 29 1.31 -8.46 -21.63
N ALA A 30 1.83 -9.55 -22.17
CA ALA A 30 2.22 -9.65 -23.57
C ALA A 30 1.04 -9.95 -24.52
N VAL A 31 -0.14 -10.33 -24.01
CA VAL A 31 -1.30 -10.72 -24.85
C VAL A 31 -1.86 -9.53 -25.64
N SER A 32 -1.99 -8.37 -25.00
CA SER A 32 -2.54 -7.16 -25.62
C SER A 32 -2.09 -5.91 -24.87
N PRO A 33 -2.05 -4.72 -25.50
CA PRO A 33 -1.71 -3.48 -24.82
C PRO A 33 -2.69 -3.16 -23.68
N ALA A 34 -3.96 -3.50 -23.83
CA ALA A 34 -4.97 -3.36 -22.77
C ALA A 34 -4.67 -4.27 -21.57
N ALA A 35 -4.26 -5.52 -21.82
CA ALA A 35 -3.85 -6.44 -20.77
C ALA A 35 -2.56 -5.97 -20.07
N ALA A 36 -1.59 -5.44 -20.83
CA ALA A 36 -0.38 -4.83 -20.27
C ALA A 36 -0.72 -3.70 -19.31
N LYS A 37 -1.56 -2.74 -19.75
CA LYS A 37 -2.02 -1.62 -18.93
C LYS A 37 -2.70 -2.09 -17.65
N ALA A 38 -3.64 -3.05 -17.76
CA ALA A 38 -4.36 -3.59 -16.61
C ALA A 38 -3.44 -4.29 -15.61
N VAL A 39 -2.48 -5.10 -16.08
CA VAL A 39 -1.51 -5.78 -15.22
C VAL A 39 -0.62 -4.78 -14.49
N LEU A 40 -0.09 -3.78 -15.20
CA LEU A 40 0.78 -2.75 -14.63
C LEU A 40 0.04 -1.90 -13.59
N GLN A 41 -1.18 -1.47 -13.90
CA GLN A 41 -2.02 -0.72 -12.97
C GLN A 41 -2.29 -1.50 -11.69
N GLN A 42 -2.71 -2.77 -11.80
CA GLN A 42 -2.99 -3.62 -10.65
C GLN A 42 -1.72 -3.92 -9.81
N LEU A 43 -0.56 -4.01 -10.44
CA LEU A 43 0.73 -4.18 -9.74
C LEU A 43 1.10 -2.91 -8.94
N VAL A 44 0.98 -1.72 -9.55
CA VAL A 44 1.29 -0.45 -8.89
C VAL A 44 0.31 -0.21 -7.73
N GLU A 45 -1.00 -0.30 -7.98
CA GLU A 45 -2.02 -0.14 -6.94
C GLU A 45 -1.85 -1.17 -5.82
N GLY A 46 -1.56 -2.43 -6.18
CA GLY A 46 -1.40 -3.51 -5.21
C GLY A 46 -0.14 -3.38 -4.35
N ALA A 47 0.90 -2.70 -4.83
CA ALA A 47 2.12 -2.42 -4.06
C ALA A 47 1.95 -1.22 -3.12
N LEU A 48 1.12 -0.25 -3.47
CA LEU A 48 0.91 0.98 -2.70
C LEU A 48 -0.22 0.89 -1.67
N ARG A 49 -1.11 -0.11 -1.76
CA ARG A 49 -2.28 -0.24 -0.88
C ARG A 49 -2.09 -1.22 0.29
N GLY A 50 -2.62 -0.83 1.45
CA GLY A 50 -2.87 -1.69 2.61
C GLY A 50 -1.63 -2.46 3.10
N GLY A 51 -1.83 -3.68 3.57
CA GLY A 51 -0.76 -4.54 4.13
C GLY A 51 0.26 -5.06 3.10
N ASN A 52 0.15 -4.73 1.82
CA ASN A 52 1.20 -5.02 0.84
C ASN A 52 2.27 -3.93 0.81
N ALA A 53 1.94 -2.69 1.18
CA ALA A 53 2.90 -1.59 1.25
C ALA A 53 4.04 -1.91 2.24
N GLU A 54 3.73 -2.63 3.32
CA GLU A 54 4.70 -3.12 4.31
C GLU A 54 5.77 -4.05 3.72
N LEU A 55 5.49 -4.72 2.59
CA LEU A 55 6.49 -5.55 1.90
C LEU A 55 7.62 -4.72 1.28
N PHE A 56 7.37 -3.42 1.07
CA PHE A 56 8.27 -2.47 0.41
C PHE A 56 8.69 -1.31 1.33
N GLY A 57 8.38 -1.39 2.63
CA GLY A 57 8.74 -0.38 3.62
C GLY A 57 7.67 0.71 3.84
N GLY A 58 6.51 0.60 3.19
CA GLY A 58 5.38 1.47 3.48
C GLY A 58 4.69 1.10 4.80
N SER A 59 4.17 2.09 5.50
CA SER A 59 3.26 1.84 6.62
C SER A 59 1.89 1.46 6.08
N ALA A 60 1.28 0.38 6.58
CA ALA A 60 -0.12 0.12 6.26
C ALA A 60 -0.93 1.34 6.71
N GLU A 61 -1.62 1.99 5.76
CA GLU A 61 -2.62 2.97 6.12
C GLU A 61 -3.60 2.29 7.06
N LYS A 62 -3.59 2.75 8.32
CA LYS A 62 -4.74 2.60 9.19
C LYS A 62 -5.79 3.44 8.50
N THR A 63 -6.58 2.82 7.63
CA THR A 63 -7.78 3.45 7.07
C THR A 63 -8.49 4.12 8.23
N GLY A 64 -8.87 5.39 8.05
CA GLY A 64 -9.51 6.24 9.07
C GLY A 64 -10.84 5.71 9.62
N GLU A 65 -11.16 4.44 9.38
CA GLU A 65 -12.20 3.66 10.06
C GLU A 65 -11.81 3.32 11.52
N GLU A 66 -10.62 3.70 11.99
CA GLU A 66 -10.34 3.74 13.44
C GLU A 66 -10.97 4.95 14.16
N GLU A 67 -11.46 5.97 13.44
CA GLU A 67 -12.26 7.07 14.05
C GLU A 67 -13.77 6.92 13.85
N ALA A 68 -14.21 6.07 12.92
CA ALA A 68 -15.62 5.70 12.77
C ALA A 68 -15.78 4.17 12.79
N GLY A 69 -15.86 3.59 13.99
CA GLY A 69 -16.41 2.24 14.14
C GLY A 69 -15.41 1.09 14.15
N ARG A 70 -14.34 1.15 14.96
CA ARG A 70 -13.71 -0.08 15.48
C ARG A 70 -14.59 -0.72 16.59
N GLU A 71 -15.83 -1.02 16.22
CA GLU A 71 -16.60 -2.15 16.71
C GLU A 71 -16.24 -3.32 15.77
N GLY A 72 -15.35 -4.22 16.18
CA GLY A 72 -15.08 -5.43 15.38
C GLY A 72 -13.64 -5.69 14.95
N SER A 73 -12.64 -5.30 15.75
CA SER A 73 -11.44 -6.15 15.84
C SER A 73 -11.86 -7.42 16.57
N GLY A 74 -12.33 -8.41 15.81
CA GLY A 74 -13.02 -9.63 16.26
C GLY A 74 -12.21 -10.56 17.16
N GLY A 75 -11.93 -10.13 18.37
CA GLY A 75 -11.95 -10.97 19.55
C GLY A 75 -13.19 -10.61 20.33
N ASP A 76 -13.93 -11.60 20.79
CA ASP A 76 -15.15 -11.45 21.58
C ASP A 76 -14.83 -10.71 22.89
N VAL A 77 -14.84 -9.37 22.86
CA VAL A 77 -14.55 -8.56 24.05
C VAL A 77 -15.81 -8.58 24.91
N SER A 78 -15.84 -9.52 25.84
CA SER A 78 -16.89 -9.62 26.85
C SER A 78 -16.97 -8.30 27.64
N LEU A 79 -18.08 -7.58 27.46
CA LEU A 79 -18.38 -6.38 28.23
C LEU A 79 -18.39 -6.67 29.74
N LEU A 80 -18.74 -7.90 30.13
CA LEU A 80 -18.69 -8.34 31.52
C LEU A 80 -17.25 -8.41 32.05
N ASP A 81 -16.29 -8.89 31.27
CA ASP A 81 -14.89 -8.95 31.69
C ASP A 81 -14.25 -7.56 31.77
N VAL A 82 -14.63 -6.67 30.85
CA VAL A 82 -14.24 -5.25 30.90
C VAL A 82 -14.82 -4.59 32.14
N ASN A 83 -16.12 -4.72 32.40
CA ASN A 83 -16.79 -4.12 33.56
C ASN A 83 -16.26 -4.68 34.90
N ARG A 84 -15.98 -5.99 35.00
CA ARG A 84 -15.39 -6.59 36.20
C ARG A 84 -14.06 -5.96 36.61
N ARG A 85 -13.20 -5.63 35.62
CA ARG A 85 -11.93 -4.94 35.88
C ARG A 85 -12.12 -3.53 36.42
N PHE A 86 -13.11 -2.79 35.90
CA PHE A 86 -13.43 -1.47 36.38
C PHE A 86 -14.08 -1.51 37.78
N THR A 87 -15.03 -2.41 38.03
CA THR A 87 -15.70 -2.51 39.34
C THR A 87 -14.75 -2.94 40.47
N ALA A 88 -13.79 -3.82 40.21
CA ALA A 88 -12.84 -4.28 41.23
C ALA A 88 -11.81 -3.22 41.66
N ALA A 89 -11.56 -2.20 40.83
CA ALA A 89 -10.58 -1.16 41.10
C ALA A 89 -11.16 0.08 41.80
N VAL A 90 -12.49 0.17 41.92
CA VAL A 90 -13.15 1.33 42.54
C VAL A 90 -13.47 1.00 44.00
N ASN A 91 -12.58 1.39 44.91
CA ASN A 91 -12.81 1.32 46.35
C ASN A 91 -13.82 2.40 46.79
N PHE A 92 -15.11 2.07 46.75
CA PHE A 92 -16.16 2.86 47.40
C PHE A 92 -16.33 2.50 48.88
N SER A 93 -15.25 2.40 49.65
CA SER A 93 -15.35 2.19 51.09
C SER A 93 -15.89 3.47 51.76
N GLY A 94 -17.22 3.61 51.79
CA GLY A 94 -17.92 4.75 52.40
C GLY A 94 -18.71 5.59 51.38
N GLY A 95 -19.64 4.95 50.66
CA GLY A 95 -20.42 5.55 49.58
C GLY A 95 -21.04 6.91 49.87
N VAL A 96 -21.20 7.69 48.77
CA VAL A 96 -22.08 8.86 48.49
C VAL A 96 -21.43 9.79 47.44
N TRP A 97 -20.16 9.60 47.07
CA TRP A 97 -19.44 10.51 46.18
C TRP A 97 -19.32 9.99 44.74
N SER A 98 -19.54 10.89 43.78
CA SER A 98 -19.33 10.65 42.34
C SER A 98 -17.86 10.31 42.04
N VAL A 99 -17.62 9.63 40.92
CA VAL A 99 -16.27 9.34 40.39
C VAL A 99 -15.47 10.65 40.23
N PHE A 100 -14.17 10.62 40.54
CA PHE A 100 -13.30 11.81 40.54
C PHE A 100 -13.12 12.46 39.16
N HIS A 101 -13.36 11.74 38.06
CA HIS A 101 -13.27 12.25 36.69
C HIS A 101 -14.64 12.37 36.02
N ALA A 102 -14.80 13.34 35.11
CA ALA A 102 -16.02 13.53 34.32
C ALA A 102 -16.13 12.59 33.10
N GLY A 103 -15.21 11.64 32.94
CA GLY A 103 -15.15 10.69 31.83
C GLY A 103 -13.73 10.51 31.31
N VAL A 104 -13.58 9.72 30.24
CA VAL A 104 -12.32 9.55 29.51
C VAL A 104 -12.51 10.05 28.09
N ILE A 105 -11.57 10.85 27.59
CA ILE A 105 -11.53 11.23 26.17
C ILE A 105 -10.83 10.10 25.40
N GLY A 106 -11.54 9.48 24.47
CA GLY A 106 -11.01 8.39 23.64
C GLY A 106 -10.85 7.07 24.39
N ARG A 107 -9.89 6.25 23.95
CA ARG A 107 -9.66 4.87 24.45
C ARG A 107 -8.49 4.75 25.43
N GLY A 108 -7.92 5.87 25.88
CA GLY A 108 -6.72 5.90 26.74
C GLY A 108 -5.42 5.67 25.96
N LEU A 109 -4.41 5.09 26.62
CA LEU A 109 -3.09 4.84 26.03
C LEU A 109 -3.20 3.98 24.76
N LYS A 110 -2.72 4.51 23.63
CA LYS A 110 -2.74 3.80 22.36
C LYS A 110 -1.80 2.60 22.48
N PRO A 111 -2.29 1.35 22.29
CA PRO A 111 -1.40 0.19 22.31
C PRO A 111 -0.32 0.39 21.25
N ALA A 112 0.92 0.03 21.59
CA ALA A 112 2.03 0.12 20.66
C ALA A 112 1.63 -0.62 19.38
N SER A 113 1.59 0.08 18.25
CA SER A 113 1.35 -0.57 16.98
C SER A 113 2.59 -1.37 16.65
N GLY A 114 2.54 -2.67 16.91
CA GLY A 114 3.55 -3.62 16.51
C GLY A 114 3.52 -3.77 14.99
N THR A 115 4.19 -2.88 14.27
CA THR A 115 4.65 -3.18 12.93
C THR A 115 5.94 -3.95 13.10
N GLY A 116 5.93 -5.26 12.79
CA GLY A 116 7.16 -6.02 12.71
C GLY A 116 8.02 -5.41 11.62
N GLU A 117 9.03 -4.63 12.00
CA GLU A 117 9.98 -4.05 11.05
C GLU A 117 10.68 -5.21 10.33
N ARG A 118 10.44 -5.29 9.01
CA ARG A 118 11.18 -6.22 8.16
C ARG A 118 12.63 -5.76 8.06
N ALA A 119 13.55 -6.70 7.94
CA ALA A 119 14.95 -6.38 7.72
C ALA A 119 15.13 -5.58 6.41
N PRO A 120 16.04 -4.60 6.37
CA PRO A 120 16.26 -3.76 5.19
C PRO A 120 16.64 -4.57 3.94
N GLU A 121 17.34 -5.68 4.12
CA GLU A 121 17.72 -6.61 3.05
C GLU A 121 16.49 -7.26 2.40
N GLU A 122 15.47 -7.63 3.18
CA GLU A 122 14.22 -8.18 2.64
C GLU A 122 13.45 -7.13 1.84
N LEU A 123 13.39 -5.89 2.33
CA LEU A 123 12.72 -4.79 1.64
C LEU A 123 13.38 -4.51 0.28
N ALA A 124 14.72 -4.45 0.26
CA ALA A 124 15.49 -4.28 -0.96
C ALA A 124 15.27 -5.43 -1.94
N HIS A 125 15.25 -6.68 -1.45
CA HIS A 125 15.00 -7.86 -2.26
C HIS A 125 13.58 -7.86 -2.88
N ASN A 126 12.57 -7.50 -2.08
CA ASN A 126 11.19 -7.39 -2.55
C ASN A 126 11.04 -6.29 -3.61
N ALA A 127 11.62 -5.11 -3.36
CA ALA A 127 11.63 -4.00 -4.31
C ALA A 127 12.31 -4.41 -5.62
N GLN A 128 13.48 -5.05 -5.56
CA GLN A 128 14.19 -5.51 -6.75
C GLN A 128 13.39 -6.55 -7.53
N THR A 129 12.73 -7.48 -6.83
CA THR A 129 11.87 -8.51 -7.46
C THR A 129 10.67 -7.86 -8.15
N PHE A 130 10.03 -6.89 -7.51
CA PHE A 130 8.91 -6.14 -8.05
C PHE A 130 9.30 -5.30 -9.27
N LEU A 131 10.39 -4.53 -9.18
CA LEU A 131 10.92 -3.74 -10.29
C LEU A 131 11.32 -4.63 -11.49
N SER A 132 11.96 -5.77 -11.22
CA SER A 132 12.30 -6.75 -12.27
C SER A 132 11.05 -7.29 -12.98
N LEU A 133 9.96 -7.51 -12.24
CA LEU A 133 8.68 -7.92 -12.81
C LEU A 133 8.04 -6.79 -13.63
N LEU A 134 7.98 -5.57 -13.10
CA LEU A 134 7.46 -4.41 -13.84
C LEU A 134 8.21 -4.20 -15.16
N LEU A 135 9.55 -4.23 -15.13
CA LEU A 135 10.37 -4.11 -16.33
C LEU A 135 10.07 -5.22 -17.35
N ARG A 136 9.85 -6.46 -16.89
CA ARG A 136 9.48 -7.58 -17.77
C ARG A 136 8.10 -7.35 -18.41
N CYS A 137 7.13 -6.85 -17.65
CA CYS A 137 5.81 -6.50 -18.18
C CYS A 137 5.87 -5.31 -19.16
N CYS A 138 6.72 -4.32 -18.90
CA CYS A 138 6.85 -3.13 -19.74
C CYS A 138 7.63 -3.37 -21.05
N ARG A 139 8.43 -4.43 -21.16
CA ARG A 139 9.20 -4.72 -22.39
C ARG A 139 8.34 -5.26 -23.54
N GLY A 140 7.13 -5.76 -23.25
CA GLY A 140 6.27 -6.39 -24.24
C GLY A 140 6.86 -7.68 -24.80
N GLY A 141 6.03 -8.67 -25.10
CA GLY A 141 6.50 -9.91 -25.74
C GLY A 141 6.82 -9.67 -27.21
N ARG A 142 7.91 -8.97 -27.53
CA ARG A 142 8.47 -8.95 -28.89
C ARG A 142 9.19 -10.28 -29.14
N SER A 143 8.44 -11.38 -29.15
CA SER A 143 8.91 -12.67 -29.60
C SER A 143 8.43 -12.82 -31.04
N GLY A 144 9.21 -12.32 -31.99
CA GLY A 144 8.83 -12.34 -33.41
C GLY A 144 9.82 -11.68 -34.37
N GLU A 145 10.71 -10.81 -33.91
CA GLU A 145 11.72 -10.19 -34.77
C GLU A 145 13.12 -10.69 -34.35
N THR A 146 13.62 -11.66 -35.10
CA THR A 146 15.01 -12.12 -35.11
C THR A 146 15.94 -10.95 -35.44
N SER A 147 16.40 -10.25 -34.41
CA SER A 147 17.61 -9.41 -34.45
C SER A 147 18.50 -9.80 -33.27
N PRO A 148 19.80 -10.06 -33.48
CA PRO A 148 20.69 -10.66 -32.47
C PRO A 148 21.19 -9.67 -31.40
N ASP A 149 20.59 -8.48 -31.29
CA ASP A 149 20.99 -7.48 -30.29
C ASP A 149 20.15 -7.63 -29.02
N LEU A 150 20.46 -8.68 -28.26
CA LEU A 150 19.90 -9.00 -26.94
C LEU A 150 20.20 -7.95 -25.85
N SER A 151 20.84 -6.83 -26.19
CA SER A 151 21.36 -5.85 -25.23
C SER A 151 20.48 -4.61 -25.01
N VAL A 152 19.47 -4.33 -25.84
CA VAL A 152 18.59 -3.16 -25.62
C VAL A 152 17.12 -3.47 -25.97
N ALA A 153 16.51 -4.44 -25.30
CA ALA A 153 15.05 -4.49 -25.24
C ALA A 153 14.55 -3.25 -24.47
N GLY A 154 14.28 -2.17 -25.22
CA GLY A 154 13.78 -0.91 -24.69
C GLY A 154 12.44 -1.08 -23.95
N ILE A 155 12.20 -0.21 -22.97
CA ILE A 155 10.93 -0.15 -22.25
C ILE A 155 9.87 0.41 -23.21
N ASN A 156 8.72 -0.26 -23.33
CA ASN A 156 7.61 0.28 -24.13
C ASN A 156 7.12 1.61 -23.50
N PRO A 157 7.12 2.73 -24.25
CA PRO A 157 6.72 4.03 -23.72
C PRO A 157 5.27 4.05 -23.24
N GLU A 158 4.35 3.33 -23.88
CA GLU A 158 2.95 3.23 -23.44
C GLU A 158 2.81 2.46 -22.14
N ALA A 159 3.66 1.44 -21.92
CA ALA A 159 3.70 0.70 -20.67
C ALA A 159 4.28 1.58 -19.54
N ALA A 160 5.34 2.33 -19.81
CA ALA A 160 5.90 3.28 -18.85
C ALA A 160 4.88 4.39 -18.49
N LYS A 161 4.16 4.91 -19.48
CA LYS A 161 3.06 5.86 -19.29
C LYS A 161 1.94 5.27 -18.42
N ALA A 162 1.58 4.00 -18.62
CA ALA A 162 0.58 3.32 -17.80
C ALA A 162 1.03 3.21 -16.33
N VAL A 163 2.31 2.90 -16.07
CA VAL A 163 2.88 2.88 -14.72
C VAL A 163 2.85 4.27 -14.09
N ALA A 164 3.27 5.30 -14.83
CA ALA A 164 3.25 6.68 -14.34
C ALA A 164 1.82 7.16 -14.02
N ALA A 165 0.86 6.88 -14.90
CA ALA A 165 -0.55 7.21 -14.67
C ALA A 165 -1.10 6.52 -13.41
N ALA A 166 -0.88 5.21 -13.27
CA ALA A 166 -1.32 4.46 -12.09
C ALA A 166 -0.69 4.98 -10.79
N LEU A 167 0.57 5.42 -10.83
CA LEU A 167 1.26 6.01 -9.69
C LEU A 167 0.63 7.36 -9.30
N VAL A 168 0.40 8.25 -10.27
CA VAL A 168 -0.24 9.56 -10.03
C VAL A 168 -1.66 9.37 -9.49
N GLU A 169 -2.46 8.49 -10.09
CA GLU A 169 -3.81 8.15 -9.61
C GLU A 169 -3.80 7.60 -8.17
N SER A 170 -2.76 6.85 -7.79
CA SER A 170 -2.63 6.28 -6.44
C SER A 170 -2.16 7.30 -5.40
N VAL A 171 -1.28 8.23 -5.77
CA VAL A 171 -0.65 9.18 -4.84
C VAL A 171 -1.43 10.49 -4.73
N CYS A 172 -1.92 11.01 -5.85
CA CYS A 172 -2.60 12.30 -5.94
C CYS A 172 -3.71 12.26 -7.01
N PRO A 173 -4.86 11.62 -6.72
CA PRO A 173 -5.96 11.50 -7.68
C PRO A 173 -6.53 12.85 -8.12
N GLU A 174 -6.46 13.88 -7.27
CA GLU A 174 -6.88 15.25 -7.61
C GLU A 174 -6.02 15.89 -8.72
N ALA A 175 -4.79 15.41 -8.92
CA ALA A 175 -3.89 15.86 -9.97
C ALA A 175 -3.90 14.93 -11.20
N ALA A 176 -4.66 13.82 -11.16
CA ALA A 176 -4.77 12.90 -12.28
C ALA A 176 -5.49 13.60 -13.45
N GLY A 177 -4.80 13.72 -14.59
CA GLY A 177 -5.30 14.48 -15.74
C GLY A 177 -5.12 16.00 -15.62
N GLY A 178 -4.28 16.47 -14.70
CA GLY A 178 -3.87 17.86 -14.63
C GLY A 178 -3.08 18.32 -15.86
N GLU A 179 -2.97 19.64 -16.01
CA GLU A 179 -2.20 20.25 -17.09
C GLU A 179 -0.71 19.89 -16.99
N LEU A 180 -0.07 19.64 -18.15
CA LEU A 180 1.37 19.35 -18.21
C LEU A 180 2.23 20.63 -18.09
N ALA A 181 1.62 21.79 -18.36
CA ALA A 181 2.29 23.08 -18.22
C ALA A 181 2.54 23.37 -16.74
N TRP A 182 3.80 23.67 -16.40
CA TRP A 182 4.15 24.05 -15.04
C TRP A 182 3.55 25.42 -14.71
N PRO A 183 2.80 25.54 -13.60
CA PRO A 183 2.20 26.82 -13.22
C PRO A 183 3.26 27.81 -12.70
N PRO A 184 2.95 29.12 -12.66
CA PRO A 184 3.80 30.11 -12.01
C PRO A 184 3.92 29.86 -10.50
N GLU A 185 4.97 30.39 -9.89
CA GLU A 185 5.33 30.14 -8.48
C GLU A 185 4.22 30.56 -7.51
N GLU A 186 3.50 31.64 -7.79
CA GLU A 186 2.41 32.13 -6.95
C GLU A 186 1.28 31.11 -6.79
N GLN A 187 1.04 30.28 -7.82
CA GLN A 187 -0.03 29.29 -7.81
C GLN A 187 0.27 28.12 -6.86
N ALA A 188 1.55 27.83 -6.58
CA ALA A 188 1.94 26.80 -5.61
C ALA A 188 1.43 27.11 -4.18
N ARG A 189 1.20 28.39 -3.86
CA ARG A 189 0.61 28.79 -2.57
C ARG A 189 -0.84 28.31 -2.40
N GLY A 190 -1.55 28.06 -3.50
CA GLY A 190 -2.90 27.52 -3.50
C GLY A 190 -2.97 26.00 -3.35
N THR A 191 -1.86 25.27 -3.54
CA THR A 191 -1.82 23.80 -3.55
C THR A 191 -1.05 23.18 -2.38
N VAL A 192 -0.68 23.99 -1.38
CA VAL A 192 0.19 23.57 -0.26
C VAL A 192 -0.30 22.31 0.44
N GLU A 193 -1.59 22.20 0.73
CA GLU A 193 -2.12 21.01 1.40
C GLU A 193 -1.93 19.74 0.57
N ARG A 194 -2.24 19.80 -0.73
CA ARG A 194 -2.03 18.70 -1.67
C ARG A 194 -0.54 18.35 -1.76
N ASP A 195 0.33 19.35 -1.84
CA ASP A 195 1.78 19.14 -1.97
C ASP A 195 2.37 18.51 -0.70
N LEU A 196 1.86 18.90 0.48
CA LEU A 196 2.21 18.26 1.76
C LEU A 196 1.68 16.83 1.86
N ARG A 197 0.46 16.54 1.37
CA ARG A 197 -0.08 15.17 1.31
C ARG A 197 0.77 14.29 0.40
N ILE A 198 1.18 14.79 -0.76
CA ILE A 198 2.11 14.10 -1.66
C ILE A 198 3.44 13.85 -0.95
N CYS A 199 4.05 14.88 -0.36
CA CYS A 199 5.30 14.75 0.39
C CYS A 199 5.21 13.68 1.50
N ARG A 200 4.09 13.61 2.23
CA ARG A 200 3.87 12.60 3.28
C ARG A 200 3.75 11.18 2.73
N ARG A 201 3.31 10.99 1.49
CA ARG A 201 3.25 9.66 0.84
C ARG A 201 4.63 9.15 0.41
N PHE A 202 5.58 10.07 0.19
CA PHE A 202 6.95 9.77 -0.25
C PHE A 202 7.97 9.73 0.90
N ARG A 203 7.55 10.04 2.14
CA ARG A 203 8.38 9.97 3.35
C ARG A 203 7.98 8.79 4.20
#